data_AF-A0A946AWI3-F1
#
_entry.id   AF-A0A946AWI3-F1
#
_cell.length_a   1.000
_cell.length_b   1.000
_cell.length_c   1.000
_cell.angle_alpha   90.00
_cell.angle_beta   90.00
_cell.angle_gamma   90.00
#
_symmetry.space_group_name_H-M   'P 1'
#
loop_
_entity.id
_entity.type
_entity.pdbx_description
1 polymer ?
#
loop_
_entity_poly.entity_id
_entity_poly.type
_entity_poly.pdbx_seq_one_letter_code
_entity_poly.pdbx_strand_id
1 'polypeptide(L)' 'KSGYTVMAYGGGGTWSYHYEKERSMLTNRERARLQTFPDDYMFEGNRSQVRAQIGEAVPVRLGTKLAEVTEFVLESMKN' A
#
# COMPACT_ATOMS: atom_id res chain seq x y z
N LYS A 1 12.72 11.75 6.21
CA LYS A 1 12.95 10.32 6.53
C LYS A 1 11.89 9.53 5.76
N SER A 2 12.24 8.40 5.14
CA SER A 2 11.25 7.52 4.50
C SER A 2 10.28 6.96 5.55
N GLY A 3 9.04 6.66 5.14
CA GLY A 3 8.08 5.95 5.99
C GLY A 3 8.51 4.50 6.21
N TYR A 4 8.12 3.94 7.36
CA TYR A 4 8.27 2.50 7.64
C TYR A 4 7.31 1.68 6.77
N THR A 5 7.62 0.39 6.58
CA THR A 5 6.77 -0.55 5.86
C THR A 5 5.36 -0.62 6.45
N VAL A 6 4.34 -0.62 5.59
CA VAL A 6 2.94 -0.79 6.00
C VAL A 6 2.71 -2.28 6.27
N MET A 7 2.59 -2.65 7.55
CA MET A 7 2.48 -4.06 7.97
C MET A 7 1.03 -4.60 7.87
N ALA A 8 0.89 -5.77 7.23
CA ALA A 8 -0.37 -6.52 7.11
C ALA A 8 -0.87 -7.03 8.46
N TYR A 9 0.01 -7.70 9.18
CA TYR A 9 -0.25 -8.32 10.48
C TYR A 9 0.67 -7.71 11.56
N GLY A 10 0.28 -7.83 12.83
CA GLY A 10 1.16 -7.49 13.95
C GLY A 10 0.45 -6.92 15.18
N GLY A 11 1.22 -6.87 16.28
CA GLY A 11 0.92 -6.27 17.57
C GLY A 11 2.22 -5.75 18.23
N GLY A 12 2.12 -5.05 19.38
CA GLY A 12 3.31 -4.66 20.17
C GLY A 12 4.14 -3.50 19.63
N GLY A 13 3.54 -2.48 18.99
CA GLY A 13 4.25 -1.25 18.61
C GLY A 13 4.41 -1.00 17.10
N THR A 14 3.93 -1.91 16.25
CA THR A 14 4.11 -1.86 14.79
C THR A 14 2.87 -1.38 14.02
N TRP A 15 2.02 -0.61 14.69
CA TRP A 15 0.69 -0.27 14.17
C TRP A 15 0.65 0.89 13.18
N SER A 16 1.79 1.49 12.85
CA SER A 16 1.90 2.74 12.08
C SER A 16 1.16 3.89 12.78
N TYR A 17 1.91 4.76 13.44
CA TYR A 17 1.36 5.83 14.28
C TYR A 17 1.09 7.10 13.49
N HIS A 18 0.01 7.79 13.83
CA HIS A 18 -0.25 9.12 13.28
C HIS A 18 0.56 10.15 14.08
N TYR A 19 1.34 11.00 13.40
CA TYR A 19 2.23 11.97 14.05
C TYR A 19 1.51 13.24 14.53
N GLU A 20 0.43 13.63 13.85
CA GLU A 20 -0.30 14.88 14.14
C GLU A 20 -1.66 14.69 14.83
N LYS A 21 -2.46 13.68 14.44
CA LYS A 21 -3.82 13.51 14.96
C LYS A 21 -3.80 12.93 16.36
N GLU A 22 -4.81 13.31 17.16
CA GLU A 22 -5.09 12.81 18.52
C GLU A 22 -5.57 11.35 18.56
N ARG A 23 -5.14 10.52 17.60
CA ARG A 23 -5.32 9.08 17.61
C ARG A 23 -3.97 8.42 17.36
N SER A 24 -3.71 7.35 18.09
CA SER A 24 -2.42 6.68 18.03
C SER A 24 -2.17 6.08 16.64
N MET A 25 -3.15 5.38 16.06
CA MET A 25 -2.94 4.57 14.86
C MET A 25 -3.45 5.24 13.59
N LEU A 26 -2.80 5.00 12.45
CA LEU A 26 -3.35 5.29 11.12
C LEU A 26 -4.69 4.57 10.89
N THR A 27 -5.50 5.05 9.97
CA THR A 27 -6.70 4.35 9.46
C THR A 27 -6.33 3.41 8.30
N ASN A 28 -7.21 2.48 7.94
CA ASN A 28 -6.98 1.64 6.75
C ASN A 28 -6.87 2.51 5.49
N ARG A 29 -7.63 3.60 5.38
CA ARG A 29 -7.53 4.50 4.23
C ARG A 29 -6.19 5.22 4.15
N GLU A 30 -5.65 5.67 5.27
CA GLU A 30 -4.31 6.27 5.30
C GLU A 30 -3.21 5.29 4.92
N ARG A 31 -3.30 4.04 5.40
CA ARG A 31 -2.38 2.97 4.97
C ARG A 31 -2.50 2.69 3.48
N ALA A 32 -3.72 2.67 2.94
CA ALA A 32 -3.95 2.48 1.51
C ALA A 32 -3.31 3.61 0.67
N ARG A 33 -3.42 4.87 1.13
CA ARG A 33 -2.73 6.01 0.49
C ARG A 33 -1.21 5.88 0.52
N LEU A 34 -0.63 5.40 1.62
CA LEU A 34 0.81 5.10 1.69
C LEU A 34 1.23 4.03 0.69
N GLN A 35 0.36 3.04 0.45
CA GLN A 35 0.50 2.04 -0.61
C GLN A 35 0.03 2.54 -1.98
N THR A 36 -0.23 3.84 -2.11
CA THR A 36 -0.60 4.53 -3.36
C THR A 36 -1.88 4.03 -4.03
N PHE A 37 -2.77 3.39 -3.26
CA PHE A 37 -4.11 3.07 -3.76
C PHE A 37 -4.90 4.36 -4.04
N PRO A 38 -5.70 4.38 -5.12
CA PRO A 38 -6.71 5.40 -5.33
C PRO A 38 -7.69 5.49 -4.15
N ASP A 39 -8.19 6.70 -3.87
CA ASP A 39 -9.09 6.93 -2.74
C ASP A 39 -10.45 6.26 -2.91
N ASP A 40 -10.87 6.05 -4.17
CA ASP A 40 -12.08 5.33 -4.59
C ASP A 40 -11.90 3.81 -4.67
N TYR A 41 -10.69 3.28 -4.41
CA TYR A 41 -10.47 1.83 -4.36
C TYR A 41 -11.21 1.22 -3.17
N MET A 42 -12.10 0.27 -3.47
CA MET A 42 -12.93 -0.44 -2.50
C MET A 42 -12.23 -1.72 -2.05
N PHE A 43 -12.07 -1.87 -0.73
CA PHE A 43 -11.58 -3.11 -0.12
C PHE A 43 -12.76 -3.88 0.47
N GLU A 44 -12.69 -5.21 0.44
CA GLU A 44 -13.75 -6.08 0.92
C GLU A 44 -13.36 -6.83 2.19
N GLY A 45 -14.36 -7.19 2.99
CA GLY A 45 -14.17 -7.92 4.25
C GLY A 45 -14.12 -7.04 5.49
N ASN A 46 -13.79 -7.65 6.62
CA ASN A 46 -13.73 -6.97 7.91
C ASN A 46 -12.45 -6.11 8.03
N ARG A 47 -12.40 -5.28 9.08
CA ARG A 47 -11.31 -4.31 9.29
C ARG A 47 -9.91 -4.93 9.29
N SER A 48 -9.72 -6.13 9.85
CA SER A 48 -8.41 -6.79 9.88
C SER A 48 -8.06 -7.43 8.54
N GLN A 49 -9.04 -7.99 7.83
CA GLN A 49 -8.86 -8.49 6.46
C GLN A 49 -8.45 -7.37 5.50
N VAL A 50 -9.12 -6.22 5.56
CA VAL A 50 -8.76 -5.04 4.75
C VAL A 50 -7.34 -4.56 5.09
N ARG A 51 -6.95 -4.55 6.38
CA ARG A 51 -5.59 -4.19 6.77
C ARG A 51 -4.56 -5.16 6.17
N ALA A 52 -4.84 -6.46 6.21
CA ALA A 52 -3.98 -7.48 5.62
C ALA A 52 -3.80 -7.27 4.11
N GLN A 53 -4.90 -7.05 3.38
CA GLN A 53 -4.86 -6.73 1.95
C GLN A 53 -3.97 -5.53 1.64
N ILE A 54 -4.07 -4.46 2.42
CA ILE A 54 -3.25 -3.26 2.23
C ILE A 54 -1.76 -3.53 2.55
N GLY A 55 -1.48 -4.27 3.61
CA GLY A 55 -0.09 -4.50 4.03
C GLY A 55 0.67 -5.51 3.17
N GLU A 56 -0.02 -6.49 2.58
CA GLU A 56 0.57 -7.45 1.64
C GLU A 56 0.64 -6.92 0.21
N ALA A 57 -0.02 -5.80 -0.08
CA ALA A 57 -0.03 -5.22 -1.42
C ALA A 57 1.33 -4.63 -1.80
N VAL A 58 1.66 -4.74 -3.09
CA VAL A 58 2.67 -3.92 -3.74
C VAL A 58 2.09 -2.52 -3.94
N PRO A 59 2.86 -1.42 -3.72
CA PRO A 59 2.39 -0.09 -4.01
C PRO A 59 1.92 0.05 -5.46
N VAL A 60 0.70 0.53 -5.69
CA VAL A 60 0.09 0.64 -7.04
C VAL A 60 1.01 1.38 -8.02
N ARG A 61 1.59 2.52 -7.63
CA ARG A 61 2.50 3.29 -8.49
C ARG A 61 3.76 2.52 -8.89
N LEU A 62 4.27 1.66 -8.01
CA LEU A 62 5.41 0.79 -8.34
C LEU A 62 4.98 -0.27 -9.35
N GLY A 63 3.82 -0.90 -9.14
CA GLY A 63 3.24 -1.85 -10.09
C GLY A 63 3.05 -1.25 -11.47
N THR A 64 2.47 -0.04 -11.56
CA THR A 64 2.33 0.70 -12.83
C THR A 64 3.67 0.90 -13.52
N LYS A 65 4.69 1.34 -12.78
CA LYS A 65 6.00 1.62 -13.39
C LYS A 65 6.71 0.35 -13.88
N LEU A 66 6.55 -0.76 -13.16
CA LEU A 66 7.07 -2.06 -13.59
C LEU A 66 6.39 -2.54 -14.87
N ALA A 67 5.07 -2.34 -14.99
CA ALA A 67 4.32 -2.70 -16.19
C ALA A 67 4.82 -1.91 -17.42
N GLU A 68 4.97 -0.59 -17.31
CA GLU A 68 5.50 0.26 -18.38
C GLU A 68 6.89 -0.19 -18.86
N VAL A 69 7.80 -0.51 -17.94
CA VAL A 69 9.15 -0.99 -18.30
C VAL A 69 9.08 -2.36 -18.95
N THR A 70 8.22 -3.24 -18.45
CA THR A 70 8.04 -4.59 -19.01
C THR A 70 7.50 -4.51 -20.44
N GLU A 71 6.51 -3.66 -20.69
CA GLU A 71 5.97 -3.41 -22.03
C GLU A 71 7.06 -2.92 -22.98
N PHE A 72 7.82 -1.90 -22.58
CA PHE A 72 8.95 -1.39 -23.36
C PHE A 72 9.96 -2.49 -23.73
N VAL A 73 10.36 -3.33 -22.77
CA VAL A 73 11.31 -4.43 -23.03
C VAL A 73 10.71 -5.44 -24.00
N LEU A 74 9.45 -5.84 -23.80
CA LEU A 74 8.78 -6.81 -24.67
C LEU A 74 8.61 -6.29 -26.10
N GLU A 75 8.36 -5.00 -26.29
CA GLU A 75 8.31 -4.37 -27.62
C GLU A 75 9.70 -4.33 -28.28
N SER A 76 10.75 -4.03 -27.51
CA SER A 76 12.12 -3.99 -28.05
C SER A 76 12.62 -5.34 -28.57
N MET A 77 12.08 -6.45 -28.06
CA MET A 77 12.44 -7.82 -28.46
C MET A 77 11.67 -8.33 -29.70
N LYS A 78 10.60 -7.63 -30.12
CA LYS A 78 9.80 -8.02 -31.30
C LYS A 78 10.39 -7.50 -32.62
N ASN A 79 11.35 -6.59 -32.54
CA ASN A 79 12.12 -6.08 -33.68
C ASN A 79 13.45 -6.85 -33.82
#